data_AF-A0A3M1RKU9-F1
#
_entry.id   AF-A0A3M1RKU9-F1
#
_cell.length_a   1.000
_cell.length_b   1.000
_cell.length_c   1.000
_cell.angle_alpha   90.00
_cell.angle_beta   90.00
_cell.angle_gamma   90.00
#
_symmetry.space_group_name_H-M   'P 1'
#
loop_
_entity.id
_entity.type
_entity.pdbx_description
1 polymer ?
#
loop_
_entity_poly.entity_id
_entity_poly.type
_entity_poly.pdbx_seq_one_letter_code
_entity_poly.pdbx_strand_id
1 'polypeptide(L)'
;MASGTKYSTRSTVALVIGLTALFLGLVALIISMLTFFQVRGLEERQERYIPSLLPTLPDEPSPEELIGPGPEAGEAAAARRWYGLCPKNSVKSLQDFRKLVLQDKLLRVYYSRFRWQQARLVTLNAPRLAYVSYQKDGQIARTRKKIRLPQGDTIITDGIIQVRTYCCNEVIEEVAAPEPPDPSTGTVTQAPPSP
;
A
#
# COMPACT_ATOMS: atom_id res chain seq x y z
N MET A 1 18.95 -27.55 -62.12
CA MET A 1 19.84 -27.71 -60.95
C MET A 1 18.98 -27.62 -59.69
N ALA A 2 18.72 -28.75 -59.03
CA ALA A 2 17.99 -28.78 -57.76
C ALA A 2 18.84 -29.58 -56.76
N SER A 3 19.58 -28.86 -55.91
CA SER A 3 20.37 -29.47 -54.84
C SER A 3 19.44 -29.75 -53.66
N GLY A 4 18.94 -30.98 -53.59
CA GLY A 4 18.17 -31.46 -52.44
C GLY A 4 19.09 -31.77 -51.28
N THR A 5 19.17 -30.86 -50.30
CA THR A 5 19.87 -31.09 -49.03
C THR A 5 19.20 -32.24 -48.27
N LYS A 6 19.81 -33.44 -48.33
CA LYS A 6 19.45 -34.57 -47.47
C LYS A 6 19.91 -34.26 -46.04
N TYR A 7 19.03 -33.67 -45.22
CA TYR A 7 19.27 -33.57 -43.78
C TYR A 7 19.27 -34.99 -43.17
N SER A 8 20.40 -35.36 -42.56
CA SER A 8 20.56 -36.64 -41.87
C SER A 8 19.67 -36.68 -40.62
N THR A 9 19.04 -37.83 -40.34
CA THR A 9 18.18 -38.06 -39.16
C THR A 9 18.85 -37.66 -37.84
N ARG A 10 20.18 -37.72 -37.78
CA ARG A 10 20.96 -37.25 -36.61
C ARG A 10 20.95 -35.73 -36.45
N SER A 11 20.96 -34.99 -37.55
CA SER A 11 20.91 -33.52 -37.54
C SER A 11 19.53 -32.99 -37.18
N THR A 12 18.45 -33.68 -37.60
CA THR A 12 17.09 -33.34 -37.17
C THR A 12 16.86 -33.64 -35.70
N VAL A 13 17.35 -34.78 -35.19
CA VAL A 13 17.28 -35.10 -33.75
C VAL A 13 18.04 -34.08 -32.90
N ALA A 14 19.26 -33.69 -33.30
CA ALA A 14 20.04 -32.67 -32.57
C ALA A 14 19.36 -31.29 -32.58
N LEU A 15 18.77 -30.89 -33.71
CA LEU A 15 18.02 -29.64 -33.83
C LEU A 15 16.78 -29.63 -32.91
N VAL A 16 16.02 -30.72 -32.90
CA VAL A 16 14.82 -30.87 -32.05
C VAL A 16 15.22 -30.80 -30.57
N ILE A 17 16.28 -31.51 -30.16
CA ILE A 17 16.77 -31.47 -28.78
C ILE A 17 17.20 -30.04 -28.40
N GLY A 18 17.96 -29.36 -29.26
CA GLY A 18 18.39 -27.98 -29.02
C GLY A 18 17.21 -27.00 -28.87
N LEU A 19 16.21 -27.10 -29.74
CA LEU A 19 15.00 -26.28 -29.68
C LEU A 19 14.17 -26.58 -28.42
N THR A 20 14.04 -27.85 -28.02
CA THR A 20 13.34 -28.20 -26.77
C THR A 20 14.06 -27.66 -25.54
N ALA A 21 15.39 -27.74 -25.47
CA ALA A 21 16.16 -27.20 -24.35
C ALA A 21 16.05 -25.66 -24.27
N LEU A 22 16.10 -24.98 -25.41
CA LEU A 22 15.90 -23.53 -25.48
C LEU A 22 14.50 -23.12 -25.03
N PHE A 23 13.47 -23.84 -25.48
CA PHE A 23 12.09 -23.58 -25.09
C PHE A 23 11.89 -23.76 -23.57
N LEU A 24 12.40 -24.86 -23.00
CA LEU A 24 12.35 -25.11 -21.56
C LEU A 24 13.08 -24.01 -20.77
N GLY A 25 14.25 -23.56 -21.24
CA GLY A 25 14.97 -22.45 -20.63
C GLY A 25 14.19 -21.13 -20.65
N LEU A 26 13.52 -20.82 -21.76
CA LEU A 26 12.73 -19.60 -21.91
C LEU A 26 11.46 -19.63 -21.04
N VAL A 27 10.79 -20.79 -20.95
CA VAL A 27 9.66 -21.00 -20.04
C VAL A 27 10.09 -20.82 -18.58
N ALA A 28 11.23 -21.40 -18.18
CA ALA A 28 11.76 -21.21 -16.82
C ALA A 28 12.08 -19.75 -16.50
N LEU A 29 12.62 -19.00 -17.46
CA LEU A 29 12.89 -17.56 -17.33
C LEU A 29 11.61 -16.74 -17.16
N ILE A 30 10.58 -17.03 -17.96
CA ILE A 30 9.27 -16.36 -17.85
C ILE A 30 8.64 -16.65 -16.50
N ILE A 31 8.64 -17.92 -16.07
CA ILE A 31 8.10 -18.31 -14.76
C ILE A 31 8.87 -17.58 -13.66
N SER A 32 10.21 -17.52 -13.72
CA SER A 32 11.03 -16.80 -12.74
C SER A 32 10.73 -15.30 -12.71
N MET A 33 10.53 -14.65 -13.86
CA MET A 33 10.09 -13.24 -13.89
C MET A 33 8.70 -13.07 -13.28
N LEU A 34 7.74 -13.91 -13.65
CA LEU A 34 6.37 -13.83 -13.12
C LEU A 34 6.33 -14.05 -11.62
N THR A 35 7.04 -15.04 -11.09
CA THR A 35 7.14 -15.26 -9.65
C THR A 35 7.84 -14.11 -8.95
N PHE A 36 8.91 -13.55 -9.53
CA PHE A 36 9.59 -12.37 -8.99
C PHE A 36 8.68 -11.13 -8.93
N PHE A 37 7.87 -10.89 -9.98
CA PHE A 37 6.88 -9.81 -9.97
C PHE A 37 5.77 -10.04 -8.94
N GLN A 38 5.29 -11.27 -8.79
CA GLN A 38 4.28 -11.59 -7.78
C GLN A 38 4.82 -11.48 -6.35
N VAL A 39 6.04 -11.95 -6.08
CA VAL A 39 6.70 -11.85 -4.78
C VAL A 39 6.95 -10.38 -4.41
N ARG A 40 7.44 -9.55 -5.35
CA ARG A 40 7.59 -8.11 -5.12
C ARG A 40 6.26 -7.43 -4.82
N GLY A 41 5.18 -7.82 -5.50
CA GLY A 41 3.84 -7.29 -5.22
C GLY A 41 3.31 -7.67 -3.82
N LEU A 42 3.69 -8.84 -3.29
CA LEU A 42 3.36 -9.28 -1.94
C LEU A 42 4.22 -8.59 -0.87
N GLU A 43 5.50 -8.35 -1.13
CA GLU A 43 6.37 -7.56 -0.25
C GLU A 43 5.85 -6.13 -0.08
N GLU A 44 5.46 -5.45 -1.16
CA GLU A 44 4.83 -4.12 -1.08
C GLU A 44 3.50 -4.16 -0.30
N ARG A 45 2.78 -5.29 -0.36
CA ARG A 45 1.54 -5.54 0.38
C ARG A 45 1.80 -5.72 1.88
N GLN A 46 2.89 -6.39 2.24
CA GLN A 46 3.28 -6.68 3.62
C GLN A 46 3.91 -5.45 4.29
N GLU A 47 4.56 -4.58 3.52
CA GLU A 47 5.00 -3.27 3.99
C GLU A 47 3.84 -2.33 4.39
N ARG A 48 2.58 -2.64 4.03
CA ARG A 48 1.38 -1.97 4.58
C ARG A 48 1.19 -2.15 6.09
N TYR A 49 1.99 -3.00 6.74
CA TYR A 49 1.73 -3.46 8.10
C TYR A 49 2.38 -2.61 9.21
N ILE A 50 2.94 -1.43 8.91
CA ILE A 50 3.53 -0.55 9.94
C ILE A 50 2.48 0.28 10.71
N PRO A 51 1.42 0.86 10.09
CA PRO A 51 0.39 1.60 10.83
C PRO A 51 -0.48 0.71 11.73
N SER A 52 -0.55 -0.59 11.47
CA SER A 52 -1.15 -1.59 12.37
C SER A 52 -0.32 -1.85 13.63
N LEU A 53 0.94 -1.41 13.68
CA LEU A 53 1.81 -1.50 14.86
C LEU A 53 1.74 -0.23 15.72
N LEU A 54 1.02 0.80 15.29
CA LEU A 54 0.81 1.96 16.15
C LEU A 54 0.09 1.55 17.43
N PRO A 55 0.58 2.00 18.60
CA PRO A 55 -0.12 1.74 19.84
C PRO A 55 -1.49 2.44 19.81
N THR A 56 -2.46 1.83 20.49
CA THR A 56 -3.68 2.53 20.88
C THR A 56 -3.50 3.04 22.30
N LEU A 57 -3.75 4.31 22.56
CA LEU A 57 -3.62 4.87 23.92
C LEU A 57 -4.93 4.71 24.72
N PRO A 58 -4.85 4.52 26.05
CA PRO A 58 -6.04 4.40 26.91
C PRO A 58 -6.96 5.63 26.83
N ASP A 59 -6.37 6.83 26.82
CA ASP A 59 -7.08 8.11 26.73
C ASP A 59 -7.08 8.66 25.30
N GLU A 60 -7.68 7.92 24.37
CA GLU A 60 -7.85 8.35 22.98
C GLU A 60 -8.70 9.63 22.89
N PRO A 61 -8.31 10.62 22.05
CA PRO A 61 -9.14 11.80 21.80
C PRO A 61 -10.47 11.44 21.13
N SER A 62 -11.47 12.29 21.31
CA SER A 62 -12.79 12.08 20.69
C SER A 62 -12.71 12.17 19.16
N PRO A 63 -13.63 11.51 18.41
CA PRO A 63 -13.68 11.64 16.96
C PRO A 63 -13.76 13.10 16.49
N GLU A 64 -14.49 13.96 17.20
CA GLU A 64 -14.65 15.38 16.86
C GLU A 64 -13.32 16.15 16.94
N GLU A 65 -12.47 15.82 17.89
CA GLU A 65 -11.13 16.43 18.04
C GLU A 65 -10.16 15.97 16.95
N LEU A 66 -10.35 14.76 16.42
CA LEU A 66 -9.53 14.17 15.34
C LEU A 66 -9.99 14.59 13.95
N ILE A 67 -11.30 14.77 13.75
CA ILE A 67 -11.89 15.20 12.48
C ILE A 67 -11.58 16.68 12.25
N GLY A 68 -11.63 17.49 13.31
CA GLY A 68 -11.59 18.95 13.25
C GLY A 68 -13.00 19.57 13.32
N PRO A 69 -13.11 20.91 13.38
CA PRO A 69 -14.39 21.58 13.29
C PRO A 69 -15.07 21.19 11.98
N GLY A 70 -16.34 20.77 12.06
CA GLY A 70 -17.18 20.65 10.88
C GLY A 70 -17.35 22.00 10.19
N PRO A 71 -17.88 22.02 8.95
CA PRO A 71 -18.09 23.26 8.19
C PRO A 71 -19.00 24.27 8.90
N GLU A 72 -19.78 23.84 9.89
CA GLU A 72 -20.71 24.65 10.67
C GLU A 72 -20.14 25.17 12.01
N ALA A 73 -18.91 24.79 12.38
CA ALA A 73 -18.36 25.10 13.69
C ALA A 73 -17.69 26.49 13.72
N GLY A 74 -18.21 27.37 14.57
CA GLY A 74 -17.68 28.72 14.78
C GLY A 74 -16.32 28.76 15.50
N GLU A 75 -15.81 29.98 15.69
CA GLU A 75 -14.46 30.32 16.15
C GLU A 75 -14.05 29.68 17.51
N ALA A 76 -15.03 29.35 18.36
CA ALA A 76 -14.82 28.63 19.62
C ALA A 76 -14.20 27.22 19.45
N ALA A 77 -14.26 26.62 18.25
CA ALA A 77 -13.61 25.34 17.97
C ALA A 77 -12.07 25.43 17.89
N ALA A 78 -11.51 26.64 17.79
CA ALA A 78 -10.06 26.87 17.71
C ALA A 78 -9.31 26.52 19.02
N ALA A 79 -9.97 26.66 20.18
CA ALA A 79 -9.40 26.43 21.51
C ALA A 79 -9.37 24.96 21.96
N ARG A 80 -9.94 24.03 21.17
CA ARG A 80 -9.88 22.59 21.48
C ARG A 80 -8.46 22.04 21.33
N ARG A 81 -8.13 21.07 22.18
CA ARG A 81 -6.83 20.38 22.18
C ARG A 81 -6.57 19.74 20.80
N TRP A 82 -5.36 19.92 20.30
CA TRP A 82 -4.96 19.53 18.94
C TRP A 82 -4.21 18.20 18.96
N TYR A 83 -4.66 17.27 18.12
CA TYR A 83 -4.09 15.92 18.01
C TYR A 83 -3.62 15.59 16.59
N GLY A 84 -3.51 16.61 15.74
CA GLY A 84 -2.95 16.50 14.40
C GLY A 84 -1.42 16.36 14.44
N LEU A 85 -0.88 15.60 13.49
CA LEU A 85 0.56 15.44 13.28
C LEU A 85 1.23 16.72 12.74
N CYS A 86 0.47 17.66 12.19
CA CYS A 86 0.96 18.98 11.77
C CYS A 86 -0.02 20.08 12.20
N PRO A 87 0.33 21.38 12.08
CA PRO A 87 -0.61 22.46 12.37
C PRO A 87 -1.87 22.40 11.49
N LYS A 88 -3.01 22.85 12.04
CA LYS A 88 -4.31 22.94 11.36
C LYS A 88 -4.16 23.59 9.97
N ASN A 89 -4.69 22.96 8.93
CA ASN A 89 -4.76 23.50 7.57
C ASN A 89 -3.41 23.93 6.95
N SER A 90 -2.29 23.38 7.46
CA SER A 90 -0.95 23.73 6.98
C SER A 90 -0.58 23.09 5.63
N VAL A 91 -1.37 22.12 5.17
CA VAL A 91 -1.16 21.43 3.89
C VAL A 91 -2.21 21.86 2.88
N LYS A 92 -1.80 22.59 1.83
CA LYS A 92 -2.65 22.92 0.68
C LYS A 92 -2.19 22.24 -0.60
N SER A 93 -0.95 21.76 -0.61
CA SER A 93 -0.30 21.11 -1.74
C SER A 93 0.64 19.99 -1.30
N LEU A 94 1.08 19.17 -2.26
CA LEU A 94 2.12 18.16 -2.04
C LEU A 94 3.44 18.78 -1.54
N GLN A 95 3.76 19.99 -1.98
CA GLN A 95 4.97 20.69 -1.57
C GLN A 95 4.90 21.18 -0.12
N ASP A 96 3.73 21.63 0.34
CA ASP A 96 3.53 21.99 1.75
C ASP A 96 3.74 20.78 2.65
N PHE A 97 3.14 19.64 2.30
CA PHE A 97 3.31 18.40 3.05
C PHE A 97 4.77 17.95 3.06
N ARG A 98 5.44 17.96 1.90
CA ARG A 98 6.86 17.60 1.80
C ARG A 98 7.74 18.52 2.66
N LYS A 99 7.47 19.82 2.67
CA LYS A 99 8.19 20.79 3.49
C LYS A 99 8.00 20.48 4.98
N LEU A 100 6.78 20.23 5.44
CA LEU A 100 6.48 19.87 6.83
C LEU A 100 7.21 18.59 7.24
N VAL A 101 7.15 17.54 6.42
CA VAL A 101 7.84 16.26 6.70
C VAL A 101 9.36 16.44 6.76
N LEU A 102 9.95 17.30 5.93
CA LEU A 102 11.38 17.56 5.97
C LEU A 102 11.78 18.37 7.22
N GLN A 103 10.93 19.29 7.68
CA GLN A 103 11.21 20.16 8.81
C GLN A 103 11.02 19.46 10.17
N ASP A 104 10.05 18.55 10.27
CA ASP A 104 9.73 17.84 11.50
C ASP A 104 10.40 16.45 11.54
N LYS A 105 11.23 16.20 12.56
CA LYS A 105 11.94 14.92 12.72
C LYS A 105 10.98 13.74 12.93
N LEU A 106 9.92 13.93 13.71
CA LEU A 106 8.92 12.88 13.99
C LEU A 106 8.19 12.51 12.71
N LEU A 107 7.74 13.51 11.93
CA LEU A 107 7.08 13.26 10.65
C LEU A 107 8.00 12.61 9.63
N ARG A 108 9.28 12.99 9.60
CA ARG A 108 10.27 12.38 8.70
C ARG A 108 10.46 10.89 8.95
N VAL A 109 10.49 10.50 10.22
CA VAL A 109 10.57 9.08 10.61
C VAL A 109 9.27 8.37 10.25
N TYR A 110 8.14 8.95 10.65
CA TYR A 110 6.82 8.35 10.45
C TYR A 110 6.46 8.16 8.97
N TYR A 111 6.71 9.17 8.14
CA TYR A 111 6.46 9.15 6.69
C TYR A 111 7.69 8.80 5.85
N SER A 112 8.70 8.15 6.43
CA SER A 112 9.93 7.74 5.73
C SER A 112 9.68 6.86 4.50
N ARG A 113 8.56 6.13 4.51
CA ARG A 113 8.14 5.20 3.45
C ARG A 113 7.21 5.82 2.41
N PHE A 114 6.83 7.09 2.57
CA PHE A 114 5.93 7.78 1.66
C PHE A 114 6.59 7.96 0.28
N ARG A 115 5.96 7.45 -0.78
CA ARG A 115 6.47 7.46 -2.16
C ARG A 115 6.12 8.78 -2.85
N TRP A 116 6.95 9.79 -2.61
CA TRP A 116 6.76 11.15 -3.14
C TRP A 116 6.51 11.24 -4.65
N GLN A 117 7.09 10.33 -5.45
CA GLN A 117 6.91 10.32 -6.91
C GLN A 117 5.51 9.88 -7.35
N GLN A 118 4.77 9.16 -6.49
CA GLN A 118 3.42 8.67 -6.77
C GLN A 118 2.35 9.52 -6.04
N ALA A 119 2.79 10.55 -5.33
CA ALA A 119 1.95 11.36 -4.48
C ALA A 119 0.97 12.20 -5.31
N ARG A 120 -0.30 12.19 -4.90
CA ARG A 120 -1.37 12.98 -5.51
C ARG A 120 -2.35 13.46 -4.45
N LEU A 121 -3.01 14.58 -4.75
CA LEU A 121 -4.10 15.12 -3.95
C LEU A 121 -5.41 14.49 -4.42
N VAL A 122 -6.27 14.09 -3.48
CA VAL A 122 -7.58 13.47 -3.73
C VAL A 122 -8.58 14.08 -2.75
N THR A 123 -9.79 14.35 -3.25
CA THR A 123 -10.93 14.76 -2.42
C THR A 123 -11.88 13.58 -2.24
N LEU A 124 -12.36 13.38 -1.02
CA LEU A 124 -13.33 12.33 -0.74
C LEU A 124 -14.66 12.65 -1.37
N ASN A 125 -15.07 11.78 -2.28
CA ASN A 125 -16.36 11.82 -2.96
C ASN A 125 -17.50 11.24 -2.10
N ALA A 126 -17.18 10.47 -1.07
CA ALA A 126 -18.15 9.96 -0.10
C ALA A 126 -17.51 9.87 1.31
N PRO A 127 -18.33 9.84 2.38
CA PRO A 127 -17.81 9.61 3.73
C PRO A 127 -17.13 8.26 3.85
N ARG A 128 -16.05 8.17 4.65
CA ARG A 128 -15.27 6.93 4.83
C ARG A 128 -15.11 6.57 6.30
N LEU A 129 -15.23 5.28 6.62
CA LEU A 129 -14.90 4.75 7.95
C LEU A 129 -13.46 4.25 7.94
N ALA A 130 -12.59 4.91 8.68
CA ALA A 130 -11.19 4.56 8.74
C ALA A 130 -10.64 4.73 10.16
N TYR A 131 -9.58 4.00 10.45
CA TYR A 131 -8.75 4.38 11.58
C TYR A 131 -7.91 5.57 11.20
N VAL A 132 -7.53 6.39 12.16
CA VAL A 132 -6.57 7.47 11.91
C VAL A 132 -5.42 7.43 12.88
N SER A 133 -4.25 7.86 12.40
CA SER A 133 -3.18 8.19 13.33
C SER A 133 -3.46 9.53 14.02
N TYR A 134 -2.85 9.76 15.17
CA TYR A 134 -2.90 11.03 15.89
C TYR A 134 -1.66 11.18 16.75
N GLN A 135 -1.31 12.41 17.10
CA GLN A 135 -0.20 12.69 17.99
C GLN A 135 -0.73 13.07 19.37
N LYS A 136 -0.27 12.37 20.41
CA LYS A 136 -0.55 12.71 21.81
C LYS A 136 0.69 12.41 22.65
N ASP A 137 1.05 13.34 23.52
CA ASP A 137 2.15 13.20 24.49
C ASP A 137 3.48 12.75 23.85
N GLY A 138 3.80 13.33 22.68
CA GLY A 138 5.03 13.04 21.93
C GLY A 138 5.02 11.73 21.14
N GLN A 139 3.93 10.96 21.20
CA GLN A 139 3.79 9.67 20.54
C GLN A 139 2.75 9.75 19.42
N ILE A 140 3.01 9.04 18.32
CA ILE A 140 2.01 8.79 17.29
C ILE A 140 1.28 7.50 17.67
N ALA A 141 -0.03 7.56 17.71
CA ALA A 141 -0.92 6.46 18.06
C ALA A 141 -2.00 6.31 17.00
N ARG A 142 -2.72 5.18 17.03
CA ARG A 142 -3.87 4.90 16.14
C ARG A 142 -5.16 4.87 16.97
N THR A 143 -6.26 5.30 16.36
CA THR A 143 -7.59 5.17 16.99
C THR A 143 -7.96 3.71 17.25
N ARG A 144 -8.69 3.41 18.33
CA ARG A 144 -9.20 2.06 18.61
C ARG A 144 -10.40 1.72 17.77
N LYS A 145 -11.17 2.73 17.38
CA LYS A 145 -12.37 2.59 16.56
C LYS A 145 -12.19 3.35 15.25
N LYS A 146 -12.90 2.89 14.22
CA LYS A 146 -13.03 3.64 12.97
C LYS A 146 -13.80 4.92 13.25
N ILE A 147 -13.30 6.04 12.72
CA ILE A 147 -13.99 7.32 12.72
C ILE A 147 -14.56 7.59 11.32
N ARG A 148 -15.62 8.39 11.27
CA ARG A 148 -16.26 8.80 10.00
C ARG A 148 -15.57 10.05 9.47
N LEU A 149 -14.77 9.89 8.43
CA LEU A 149 -14.23 11.00 7.65
C LEU A 149 -15.34 11.57 6.76
N PRO A 150 -15.52 12.90 6.73
CA PRO A 150 -16.58 13.52 5.94
C PRO A 150 -16.28 13.46 4.44
N GLN A 151 -17.34 13.50 3.63
CA GLN A 151 -17.20 13.82 2.21
C GLN A 151 -16.61 15.23 2.06
N GLY A 152 -15.81 15.45 1.01
CA GLY A 152 -15.12 16.71 0.75
C GLY A 152 -13.79 16.86 1.47
N ASP A 153 -13.46 15.95 2.40
CA ASP A 153 -12.15 15.94 3.05
C ASP A 153 -11.05 15.71 2.01
N THR A 154 -9.94 16.44 2.13
CA THR A 154 -8.85 16.39 1.16
C THR A 154 -7.67 15.61 1.72
N ILE A 155 -7.09 14.75 0.89
CA ILE A 155 -6.09 13.76 1.28
C ILE A 155 -4.96 13.76 0.27
N ILE A 156 -3.74 13.58 0.78
CA ILE A 156 -2.57 13.25 -0.02
C ILE A 156 -2.37 11.74 0.04
N THR A 157 -2.17 11.11 -1.10
CA THR A 157 -1.87 9.67 -1.15
C THR A 157 -0.80 9.35 -2.18
N ASP A 158 0.04 8.36 -1.87
CA ASP A 158 1.00 7.75 -2.79
C ASP A 158 0.51 6.39 -3.35
N GLY A 159 -0.78 6.11 -3.18
CA GLY A 159 -1.42 4.83 -3.50
C GLY A 159 -1.35 3.78 -2.38
N ILE A 160 -0.56 4.01 -1.32
CA ILE A 160 -0.47 3.13 -0.15
C ILE A 160 -0.83 3.91 1.11
N ILE A 161 -0.04 4.93 1.44
CA ILE A 161 -0.26 5.82 2.58
C ILE A 161 -1.26 6.90 2.15
N GLN A 162 -2.21 7.20 3.02
CA GLN A 162 -3.19 8.26 2.84
C GLN A 162 -3.07 9.23 4.01
N VAL A 163 -2.97 10.53 3.76
CA VAL A 163 -2.74 11.56 4.77
C VAL A 163 -3.75 12.68 4.62
N ARG A 164 -4.49 13.01 5.69
CA ARG A 164 -5.43 14.15 5.69
C ARG A 164 -4.67 15.47 5.59
N THR A 165 -5.06 16.36 4.68
CA THR A 165 -4.42 17.68 4.57
C THR A 165 -4.75 18.59 5.76
N TYR A 166 -5.90 18.38 6.40
CA TYR A 166 -6.35 19.17 7.55
C TYR A 166 -5.41 19.07 8.76
N CYS A 167 -4.88 17.87 9.03
CA CYS A 167 -4.15 17.57 10.27
C CYS A 167 -2.89 16.69 10.10
N CYS A 168 -2.57 16.28 8.87
CA CYS A 168 -1.52 15.31 8.56
C CYS A 168 -1.68 13.95 9.24
N ASN A 169 -2.88 13.59 9.69
CA ASN A 169 -3.13 12.26 10.23
C ASN A 169 -3.21 11.26 9.07
N GLU A 170 -2.62 10.08 9.28
CA GLU A 170 -2.75 8.98 8.34
C GLU A 170 -4.15 8.40 8.40
N VAL A 171 -4.72 8.09 7.24
CA VAL A 171 -6.00 7.40 7.08
C VAL A 171 -5.71 5.93 6.81
N ILE A 172 -5.99 5.09 7.80
CA ILE A 172 -5.66 3.66 7.80
C ILE A 172 -6.96 2.90 7.53
N GLU A 173 -7.11 2.46 6.30
CA GLU A 173 -8.18 1.57 5.87
C GLU A 173 -7.72 0.13 6.01
N GLU A 174 -8.56 -0.72 6.60
CA GLU A 174 -8.34 -2.17 6.53
C GLU A 174 -8.54 -2.60 5.08
N VAL A 175 -7.44 -2.86 4.38
CA VAL A 175 -7.52 -3.62 3.15
C VAL A 175 -7.90 -5.03 3.56
N ALA A 176 -9.02 -5.55 3.06
CA ALA A 176 -9.38 -6.94 3.23
C ALA A 176 -8.15 -7.81 2.93
N ALA A 177 -7.80 -8.71 3.85
CA ALA A 177 -6.79 -9.72 3.57
C ALA A 177 -7.16 -10.39 2.23
N PRO A 178 -6.18 -10.69 1.36
CA PRO A 178 -6.50 -11.52 0.20
C PRO A 178 -7.12 -12.80 0.74
N GLU A 179 -8.28 -13.18 0.21
CA GLU A 179 -8.93 -14.43 0.56
C GLU A 179 -7.89 -15.56 0.33
N PRO A 180 -7.67 -16.44 1.32
CA PRO A 180 -6.74 -17.55 1.13
C PRO A 180 -7.15 -18.31 -0.14
N PRO A 181 -6.18 -18.77 -0.95
CA PRO A 181 -6.51 -19.51 -2.17
C PRO A 181 -7.42 -20.67 -1.81
N ASP A 182 -8.51 -20.83 -2.58
CA ASP A 182 -9.48 -21.89 -2.37
C ASP A 182 -8.76 -23.25 -2.39
N PRO A 183 -8.83 -24.05 -1.31
CA PRO A 183 -8.24 -25.39 -1.26
C PRO A 183 -8.77 -26.31 -2.37
N SER A 184 -9.87 -25.97 -3.04
CA SER A 184 -10.42 -26.71 -4.19
C SER A 184 -9.59 -26.60 -5.48
N THR A 185 -8.63 -25.66 -5.55
CA THR A 185 -7.74 -25.52 -6.74
C THR A 185 -6.44 -26.33 -6.63
N GLY A 186 -6.36 -27.26 -5.67
CA GLY A 186 -5.34 -28.29 -5.63
C GLY A 186 -5.63 -29.35 -6.70
N THR A 187 -4.95 -29.25 -7.85
CA THR A 187 -4.83 -30.36 -8.80
C THR A 187 -4.30 -31.57 -8.04
N VAL A 188 -5.13 -32.60 -7.90
CA VAL A 188 -4.73 -33.89 -7.37
C VAL A 188 -3.72 -34.51 -8.34
N THR A 189 -2.44 -34.26 -8.10
CA THR A 189 -1.38 -35.11 -8.65
C THR A 189 -1.38 -36.38 -7.81
N GLN A 190 -2.10 -37.40 -8.27
CA GLN A 190 -1.88 -38.76 -7.79
C GLN A 190 -0.42 -39.12 -8.11
N ALA A 191 0.34 -39.44 -7.06
CA ALA A 191 1.65 -40.04 -7.21
C ALA A 191 1.51 -41.41 -7.92
N PRO A 192 2.43 -41.79 -8.82
CA PRO A 192 2.42 -43.12 -9.40
C PRO A 192 2.64 -44.18 -8.30
N PRO A 193 2.04 -45.38 -8.41
CA PRO A 193 2.31 -46.45 -7.45
C PRO A 193 3.79 -46.87 -7.55
N SER A 194 4.45 -46.94 -6.39
CA SER A 194 5.78 -47.54 -6.23
C SER A 194 5.75 -49.05 -6.55
N PRO A 195 6.88 -49.62 -7.00
CA PRO A 195 6.97 -50.98 -7.57
C PRO A 195 6.67 -52.11 -6.60
#